data_AF-A0A8D8N7Z2-F1
#
_entry.id   AF-A0A8D8N7Z2-F1
#
_cell.length_a   1.000
_cell.length_b   1.000
_cell.length_c   1.000
_cell.angle_alpha   90.00
_cell.angle_beta   90.00
_cell.angle_gamma   90.00
#
_symmetry.space_group_name_H-M   'P 1'
#
loop_
_entity.id
_entity.type
_entity.pdbx_description
1 polymer ?
#
loop_
_entity_poly.entity_id
_entity_poly.type
_entity_poly.pdbx_seq_one_letter_code
_entity_poly.pdbx_strand_id
1 'polypeptide(L)'
;SKVGVVLFCLAGRGWLLQCGGSRHTDPYRDYHYGPRTQNVLGEKGRRIRELTAVVQKRFGFAPGTVELYAEKVATRGLCAIAQAESLRYKLIGGLAVRRACYGVLRFIMESGAKGCEVVVSGKLRGQRAKSMKFVDGLMIHS
;
A
#
# COMPACT_ATOMS: atom_id res chain seq x y z
N SER A 1 -11.48 -14.87 9.13
CA SER A 1 -10.16 -15.02 9.75
C SER A 1 -9.38 -13.71 9.60
N LYS A 2 -9.27 -12.86 10.62
CA LYS A 2 -8.53 -11.59 10.49
C LYS A 2 -7.03 -11.86 10.63
N VAL A 3 -6.28 -11.69 9.56
CA VAL A 3 -4.81 -11.68 9.54
C VAL A 3 -4.38 -10.23 9.36
N GLY A 4 -3.69 -9.67 10.35
CA GLY A 4 -3.07 -8.35 10.27
C GLY A 4 -1.70 -8.46 9.63
N VAL A 5 -1.38 -7.53 8.74
CA VAL A 5 -0.07 -7.43 8.09
C VAL A 5 0.46 -6.03 8.38
N VAL A 6 1.67 -5.98 8.94
CA VAL A 6 2.43 -4.73 9.12
C VAL A 6 3.72 -4.88 8.34
N LEU A 7 4.05 -3.89 7.51
CA LEU A 7 5.25 -3.88 6.68
C LEU A 7 6.05 -2.60 6.94
N PHE A 8 7.30 -2.77 7.33
CA PHE A 8 8.28 -1.70 7.47
C PHE A 8 9.33 -1.86 6.37
N CYS A 9 9.67 -0.77 5.68
CA CYS A 9 10.69 -0.76 4.64
C CYS A 9 11.60 0.45 4.83
N LEU A 10 12.92 0.22 4.82
CA LEU A 10 13.94 1.26 4.94
C LEU A 10 14.56 1.52 3.56
N ALA A 11 14.20 2.64 2.95
CA ALA A 11 14.69 3.08 1.64
C ALA A 11 15.66 4.29 1.73
N GLY A 12 16.12 4.70 2.92
CA GLY A 12 16.90 5.93 3.13
C GLY A 12 17.09 6.29 4.61
N ARG A 13 17.64 7.48 4.93
CA ARG A 13 17.81 7.97 6.32
C ARG A 13 16.43 8.18 6.95
N GLY A 14 15.96 7.18 7.70
CA GLY A 14 14.72 7.25 8.46
C GLY A 14 13.68 6.24 8.02
N TRP A 15 13.02 5.64 9.01
CA TRP A 15 11.87 4.78 8.85
C TRP A 15 10.71 5.57 8.27
N LEU A 16 10.37 5.31 7.01
CA LEU A 16 9.17 5.86 6.43
C LEU A 16 7.99 4.96 6.85
N LEU A 17 7.36 5.28 7.98
CA LEU A 17 5.97 4.92 8.21
C LEU A 17 5.12 5.81 7.29
N GLN A 18 5.12 5.53 5.98
CA GLN A 18 4.55 6.45 5.00
C GLN A 18 3.02 6.35 4.96
N CYS A 19 2.36 6.96 5.94
CA CYS A 19 1.30 7.92 5.63
C CYS A 19 2.02 9.22 5.28
N GLY A 20 2.06 9.60 4.00
CA GLY A 20 2.81 10.78 3.60
C GLY A 20 2.64 11.05 2.12
N GLY A 21 1.49 11.60 1.77
CA GLY A 21 1.38 12.48 0.61
C GLY A 21 2.43 13.58 0.74
N SER A 22 3.12 13.85 -0.36
CA SER A 22 3.89 15.06 -0.55
C SER A 22 3.02 16.26 -0.13
N ARG A 23 3.45 17.02 0.88
CA ARG A 23 2.85 18.30 1.24
C ARG A 23 3.00 19.24 0.04
N HIS A 24 2.00 19.27 -0.82
CA HIS A 24 1.68 20.40 -1.69
C HIS A 24 0.63 21.24 -0.97
N THR A 25 0.87 22.54 -0.87
CA THR A 25 0.11 23.53 -0.07
C THR A 25 -1.21 23.97 -0.71
N ASP A 26 -1.91 23.09 -1.44
CA ASP A 26 -3.20 23.40 -2.05
C ASP A 26 -4.32 22.55 -1.40
N PRO A 27 -5.25 23.17 -0.65
CA PRO A 27 -6.28 22.44 0.13
C PRO A 27 -7.41 21.82 -0.72
N TYR A 28 -7.34 21.86 -2.06
CA TYR A 28 -8.40 21.38 -2.96
C TYR A 28 -8.00 20.23 -3.90
N ARG A 29 -6.80 19.65 -3.75
CA ARG A 29 -6.32 18.54 -4.60
C ARG A 29 -6.13 17.25 -3.79
N ASP A 30 -7.06 16.32 -3.98
CA ASP A 30 -6.92 14.95 -3.46
C ASP A 30 -6.10 14.08 -4.43
N TYR A 31 -4.83 13.86 -4.08
CA TYR A 31 -3.95 12.96 -4.82
C TYR A 31 -4.12 11.52 -4.31
N HIS A 32 -4.83 10.70 -5.08
CA HIS A 32 -4.91 9.26 -4.82
C HIS A 32 -3.70 8.53 -5.42
N TYR A 33 -2.72 8.23 -4.57
CA TYR A 33 -1.59 7.37 -4.92
C TYR A 33 -2.00 5.90 -4.82
N GLY A 34 -2.23 5.25 -5.97
CA GLY A 34 -2.62 3.84 -6.06
C GLY A 34 -1.71 3.05 -7.01
N PRO A 35 -1.32 1.80 -6.67
CA PRO A 35 -0.40 1.00 -7.48
C PRO A 35 -0.97 0.52 -8.82
N ARG A 36 -2.25 0.80 -9.10
CA ARG A 36 -2.93 0.49 -10.36
C ARG A 36 -3.77 1.69 -10.82
N THR A 37 -3.12 2.73 -11.32
CA THR A 37 -3.80 3.88 -11.93
C THR A 37 -4.78 3.46 -13.02
N GLN A 38 -4.49 2.41 -13.81
CA GLN A 38 -5.39 1.88 -14.85
C GLN A 38 -6.75 1.40 -14.29
N ASN A 39 -6.76 0.75 -13.11
CA ASN A 39 -8.00 0.29 -12.48
C ASN A 39 -8.79 1.44 -11.84
N VAL A 40 -8.09 2.51 -11.43
CA VAL A 40 -8.68 3.75 -10.91
C VAL A 40 -9.26 4.58 -12.06
N LEU A 41 -8.57 4.64 -13.19
CA LEU A 41 -9.01 5.26 -14.45
C LEU A 41 -10.24 4.53 -15.04
N GLY A 42 -10.24 3.19 -15.03
CA GLY A 42 -11.29 2.39 -15.69
C GLY A 42 -11.26 2.52 -17.22
N GLU A 43 -12.21 1.89 -17.91
CA GLU A 43 -12.34 2.05 -19.37
C GLU A 43 -12.68 3.51 -19.71
N LYS A 44 -11.83 4.15 -20.52
CA LYS A 44 -11.98 5.54 -20.99
C LYS A 44 -12.20 6.57 -19.86
N GLY A 45 -11.68 6.34 -18.64
CA GLY A 45 -11.80 7.30 -17.54
C GLY A 45 -13.16 7.31 -16.81
N ARG A 46 -14.04 6.34 -17.10
CA ARG A 46 -15.40 6.28 -16.53
C ARG A 46 -15.41 6.26 -15.01
N ARG A 47 -14.50 5.49 -14.41
CA ARG A 47 -14.45 5.27 -12.96
C ARG A 47 -14.01 6.51 -12.19
N ILE A 48 -13.11 7.32 -12.75
CA ILE A 48 -12.71 8.60 -12.14
C ILE A 48 -13.90 9.56 -12.10
N ARG A 49 -14.68 9.65 -13.19
CA ARG A 49 -15.87 10.53 -13.23
C ARG A 49 -16.92 10.10 -12.21
N GLU A 50 -17.14 8.80 -12.05
CA GLU A 50 -18.04 8.25 -11.03
C GLU A 50 -17.56 8.58 -9.61
N LEU A 51 -16.27 8.42 -9.33
CA LEU A 51 -15.67 8.76 -8.03
C LEU A 51 -15.80 10.25 -7.73
N THR A 52 -15.51 11.12 -8.70
CA THR A 52 -15.68 12.57 -8.56
C THR A 52 -17.14 12.92 -8.24
N ALA A 53 -18.11 12.30 -8.93
CA ALA A 53 -19.53 12.54 -8.69
C ALA A 53 -19.99 12.08 -7.29
N VAL A 54 -19.46 10.95 -6.79
CA VAL A 54 -19.74 10.48 -5.43
C VAL A 54 -19.17 11.43 -4.38
N VAL A 55 -17.93 11.88 -4.54
CA VAL A 55 -17.28 12.83 -3.61
C VAL A 55 -18.04 14.16 -3.59
N GLN A 56 -18.39 14.71 -4.76
CA GLN A 56 -19.18 15.94 -4.86
C GLN A 56 -20.53 15.82 -4.14
N LYS A 57 -21.27 14.74 -4.37
CA LYS A 57 -22.58 14.52 -3.73
C LYS A 57 -22.49 14.28 -2.23
N ARG A 58 -21.44 13.62 -1.75
CA ARG A 58 -21.30 13.23 -0.35
C ARG A 58 -20.81 14.37 0.54
N PHE A 59 -20.04 15.30 0.00
CA PHE A 59 -19.49 16.45 0.71
C PHE A 59 -20.15 17.79 0.33
N GLY A 60 -21.13 17.78 -0.58
CA GLY A 60 -21.91 18.98 -0.95
C GLY A 60 -21.11 20.00 -1.76
N PHE A 61 -20.09 19.57 -2.50
CA PHE A 61 -19.28 20.48 -3.32
C PHE A 61 -20.00 20.90 -4.60
N ALA A 62 -19.74 22.12 -5.06
CA ALA A 62 -20.26 22.62 -6.33
C ALA A 62 -19.70 21.78 -7.52
N PRO A 63 -20.49 21.59 -8.59
CA PRO A 63 -20.03 20.82 -9.74
C PRO A 63 -18.80 21.49 -10.37
N GLY A 64 -17.71 20.72 -10.51
CA GLY A 64 -16.48 21.17 -11.17
C GLY A 64 -15.43 21.79 -10.25
N THR A 65 -15.67 21.91 -8.94
CA THR A 65 -14.59 22.33 -8.03
C THR A 65 -13.57 21.23 -7.79
N VAL A 66 -14.01 19.96 -7.70
CA VAL A 66 -13.16 18.81 -7.37
C VAL A 66 -12.64 18.13 -8.63
N GLU A 67 -11.33 18.12 -8.82
CA GLU A 67 -10.62 17.37 -9.86
C GLU A 67 -9.77 16.27 -9.24
N LEU A 68 -9.98 15.02 -9.69
CA LEU A 68 -9.23 13.86 -9.24
C LEU A 68 -8.14 13.51 -10.26
N TYR A 69 -6.89 13.53 -9.81
CA TYR A 69 -5.72 13.17 -10.62
C TYR A 69 -5.16 11.82 -10.17
N ALA A 70 -4.86 10.95 -11.14
CA ALA A 70 -4.28 9.63 -10.89
C ALA A 70 -2.82 9.62 -11.36
N GLU A 71 -1.89 9.83 -10.43
CA GLU A 71 -0.46 9.79 -10.72
C GLU A 71 0.12 8.38 -10.55
N LYS A 72 0.99 7.96 -11.47
CA LYS A 72 1.67 6.65 -11.37
C LYS A 72 2.77 6.73 -10.32
N VAL A 73 2.74 5.79 -9.37
CA VAL A 73 3.81 5.64 -8.37
C VAL A 73 5.10 5.18 -9.08
N ALA A 74 6.14 6.02 -9.07
CA ALA A 74 7.39 5.80 -9.80
C ALA A 74 8.17 4.54 -9.35
N THR A 75 8.15 4.18 -8.07
CA THR A 75 8.87 3.03 -7.52
C THR A 75 7.99 2.15 -6.64
N ARG A 76 7.18 1.30 -7.25
CA ARG A 76 6.25 0.37 -6.58
C ARG A 76 6.93 -0.57 -5.57
N GLY A 77 8.21 -0.89 -5.78
CA GLY A 77 8.99 -1.77 -4.91
C GLY A 77 9.24 -1.22 -3.51
N LEU A 78 9.35 0.10 -3.37
CA LEU A 78 9.69 0.77 -2.12
C LEU A 78 8.46 1.20 -1.30
N CYS A 79 7.26 1.16 -1.89
CA CYS A 79 6.03 1.57 -1.21
C CYS A 79 5.50 0.46 -0.29
N ALA A 80 5.54 0.69 1.02
CA ALA A 80 5.08 -0.29 2.01
C ALA A 80 3.58 -0.65 1.86
N ILE A 81 2.72 0.32 1.56
CA ILE A 81 1.26 0.09 1.41
C ILE A 81 0.99 -0.83 0.21
N ALA A 82 1.61 -0.55 -0.94
CA ALA A 82 1.43 -1.36 -2.15
C ALA A 82 1.92 -2.81 -1.95
N GLN A 83 2.98 -3.00 -1.17
CA GLN A 83 3.51 -4.32 -0.85
C GLN A 83 2.65 -5.06 0.18
N ALA A 84 2.09 -4.36 1.17
CA ALA A 84 1.13 -4.92 2.11
C ALA A 84 -0.16 -5.37 1.40
N GLU A 85 -0.67 -4.58 0.46
CA GLU A 85 -1.80 -4.98 -0.39
C GLU A 85 -1.45 -6.21 -1.24
N SER A 86 -0.27 -6.24 -1.84
CA SER A 86 0.21 -7.38 -2.62
C SER A 86 0.33 -8.64 -1.77
N LEU A 87 0.79 -8.53 -0.51
CA LEU A 87 0.82 -9.64 0.43
C LEU A 87 -0.58 -10.10 0.80
N ARG A 88 -1.52 -9.18 1.05
CA ARG A 88 -2.93 -9.50 1.31
C ARG A 88 -3.54 -10.30 0.14
N TYR A 89 -3.31 -9.88 -1.10
CA TYR A 89 -3.81 -10.62 -2.28
C TYR A 89 -3.22 -12.03 -2.37
N LYS A 90 -1.92 -12.20 -2.11
CA LYS A 90 -1.26 -13.52 -2.08
C LYS A 90 -1.85 -14.43 -0.99
N LEU A 91 -2.11 -13.89 0.20
CA LEU A 91 -2.71 -14.64 1.32
C LEU A 91 -4.16 -15.04 1.05
N ILE A 92 -4.96 -14.16 0.45
CA ILE A 92 -6.34 -14.48 0.03
C ILE A 92 -6.33 -15.54 -1.08
N GLY A 93 -5.34 -15.50 -1.97
CA GLY A 93 -5.13 -16.51 -3.02
C GLY A 93 -4.68 -17.89 -2.51
N GLY A 94 -4.67 -18.13 -1.19
CA GLY A 94 -4.35 -19.43 -0.61
C GLY A 94 -2.86 -19.77 -0.61
N LEU A 95 -1.97 -18.83 -0.94
CA LEU A 95 -0.53 -19.07 -0.82
C LEU A 95 -0.14 -19.21 0.65
N ALA A 96 0.73 -20.19 0.92
CA ALA A 96 1.30 -20.37 2.25
C ALA A 96 1.99 -19.09 2.74
N VAL A 97 1.72 -18.70 3.99
CA VAL A 97 2.17 -17.42 4.57
C VAL A 97 3.68 -17.20 4.41
N ARG A 98 4.50 -18.22 4.67
CA ARG A 98 5.96 -18.15 4.49
C ARG A 98 6.34 -17.84 3.04
N ARG A 99 5.74 -18.53 2.06
CA ARG A 99 6.02 -18.34 0.63
C ARG A 99 5.60 -16.94 0.17
N ALA A 100 4.44 -16.45 0.64
CA ALA A 100 3.96 -15.12 0.33
C ALA A 100 4.90 -14.03 0.89
N CYS A 101 5.33 -14.16 2.14
CA CYS A 101 6.20 -13.18 2.81
C CYS A 101 7.60 -13.13 2.17
N TYR A 102 8.26 -14.29 1.98
CA TYR A 102 9.58 -14.33 1.33
C TYR A 102 9.55 -13.82 -0.11
N GLY A 103 8.46 -14.08 -0.85
CA GLY A 103 8.30 -13.54 -2.20
C GLY A 103 8.08 -12.03 -2.24
N VAL A 104 7.58 -11.41 -1.18
CA VAL A 104 7.47 -9.94 -1.08
C VAL A 104 8.78 -9.33 -0.58
N LEU A 105 9.42 -9.91 0.42
CA LEU A 105 10.73 -9.47 0.92
C LEU A 105 11.78 -9.44 -0.19
N ARG A 106 11.88 -10.52 -0.95
CA ARG A 106 12.82 -10.59 -2.08
C ARG A 106 12.56 -9.49 -3.11
N PHE A 107 11.30 -9.23 -3.44
CA PHE A 107 10.93 -8.17 -4.38
C PHE A 107 11.31 -6.77 -3.88
N ILE A 108 11.16 -6.53 -2.57
CA ILE A 108 11.51 -5.25 -1.93
C ILE A 108 13.04 -5.04 -1.95
N MET A 109 13.80 -6.08 -1.61
CA MET A 109 15.27 -6.04 -1.65
C MET A 109 15.80 -5.88 -3.08
N GLU A 110 15.23 -6.59 -4.06
CA GLU A 110 15.55 -6.43 -5.50
C GLU A 110 15.24 -5.01 -6.02
N SER A 111 14.28 -4.33 -5.39
CA SER A 111 13.94 -2.94 -5.70
C SER A 111 14.89 -1.91 -5.08
N GLY A 112 15.96 -2.35 -4.40
CA GLY A 112 17.00 -1.48 -3.84
C GLY A 112 16.75 -1.01 -2.40
N ALA A 113 15.88 -1.69 -1.64
CA ALA A 113 15.71 -1.40 -0.22
C ALA A 113 16.94 -1.82 0.61
N LYS A 114 17.23 -1.07 1.69
CA LYS A 114 18.34 -1.39 2.62
C LYS A 114 17.95 -2.40 3.68
N GLY A 115 16.66 -2.49 3.98
CA GLY A 115 16.09 -3.45 4.90
C GLY A 115 14.57 -3.42 4.87
N CYS A 116 13.96 -4.54 5.23
CA CYS A 116 12.52 -4.70 5.30
C CYS A 116 12.13 -5.67 6.42
N GLU A 117 11.06 -5.33 7.13
CA GLU A 117 10.39 -6.22 8.08
C GLU A 117 8.92 -6.39 7.69
N VAL A 118 8.50 -7.65 7.55
CA VAL A 118 7.10 -8.04 7.42
C VAL A 118 6.68 -8.73 8.72
N VAL A 119 5.68 -8.19 9.40
CA VAL A 119 5.03 -8.84 10.53
C VAL A 119 3.64 -9.29 10.12
N VAL A 120 3.39 -10.60 10.20
CA VAL A 120 2.07 -11.18 9.95
C VAL A 120 1.51 -11.70 11.27
N SER A 121 0.41 -11.11 11.72
CA SER A 121 -0.28 -11.47 12.95
C SER A 121 -1.66 -12.06 12.64
N GLY A 122 -2.07 -13.10 13.37
CA GLY A 122 -3.43 -13.64 13.26
C GLY A 122 -3.49 -15.16 13.35
N LYS A 123 -4.64 -15.72 12.96
CA LYS A 123 -4.87 -17.18 12.96
C LYS A 123 -4.24 -17.81 11.72
N LEU A 124 -3.02 -18.34 11.88
CA LEU A 124 -2.22 -18.86 10.76
C LEU A 124 -2.53 -20.34 10.46
N ARG A 125 -2.09 -21.24 11.34
CA ARG A 125 -2.29 -22.70 11.22
C ARG A 125 -3.21 -23.29 12.29
N GLY A 126 -3.70 -22.48 13.23
CA GLY A 126 -4.50 -22.96 14.35
C GLY A 126 -5.49 -21.91 14.87
N GLN A 127 -6.29 -22.29 15.86
CA GLN A 127 -7.34 -21.43 16.42
C GLN A 127 -6.79 -20.24 17.22
N ARG A 128 -5.55 -20.36 17.72
CA ARG A 128 -4.86 -19.29 18.45
C ARG A 128 -4.12 -18.36 17.49
N ALA A 129 -4.19 -17.07 17.78
CA ALA A 129 -3.40 -16.08 17.06
C ALA A 129 -1.89 -16.33 17.29
N LYS A 130 -1.12 -16.23 16.21
CA LYS A 130 0.34 -16.24 16.23
C LYS A 130 0.82 -15.01 15.46
N SER A 131 1.95 -14.46 15.90
CA SER A 131 2.65 -13.41 15.18
C SER A 131 3.94 -14.00 14.62
N MET A 132 4.15 -13.82 13.32
CA MET A 132 5.38 -14.20 12.63
C MET A 132 6.06 -12.94 12.11
N LYS A 133 7.34 -12.81 12.43
CA LYS A 133 8.19 -11.73 11.93
C LYS A 133 9.12 -12.30 10.87
N PHE A 134 9.24 -11.61 9.76
CA PHE A 134 10.18 -11.91 8.68
C PHE A 134 10.98 -10.65 8.43
N VAL A 135 12.28 -10.71 8.64
CA VAL A 135 13.19 -9.56 8.55
C VAL A 135 14.28 -9.89 7.54
N ASP A 136 14.62 -8.91 6.71
CA ASP A 136 15.75 -8.99 5.79
C ASP A 136 16.46 -7.62 5.71
N GLY A 137 17.78 -7.61 5.62
CA GLY A 137 18.60 -6.39 5.61
C GLY A 137 18.73 -5.67 6.97
N LEU A 138 19.11 -4.40 6.92
CA LEU A 138 19.42 -3.60 8.12
C LEU A 138 18.15 -2.95 8.70
N MET A 139 17.93 -3.19 9.99
CA MET A 139 16.78 -2.68 10.72
C MET A 139 17.22 -1.97 12.01
N ILE A 140 17.23 -0.64 11.99
CA ILE A 140 17.48 0.23 13.14
C ILE A 140 16.27 0.21 14.09
N HIS A 141 16.34 -0.49 15.21
CA HIS A 141 15.41 -0.28 16.31
C HIS A 141 16.04 0.75 17.27
N SER A 142 15.27 1.76 17.66
CA SER A 142 15.66 2.75 18.69
C SER A 142 15.23 2.27 20.07
#